data_AF-A0A1X0XHW7-F1
#
_entry.id   AF-A0A1X0XHW7-F1
#
_cell.length_a   1.000
_cell.length_b   1.000
_cell.length_c   1.000
_cell.angle_alpha   90.00
_cell.angle_beta   90.00
_cell.angle_gamma   90.00
#
_symmetry.space_group_name_H-M   'P 1'
#
loop_
_entity.id
_entity.type
_entity.pdbx_description
1 polymer ?
#
loop_
_entity_poly.entity_id
_entity_poly.type
_entity_poly.pdbx_seq_one_letter_code
_entity_poly.pdbx_strand_id
1 'polypeptide(L)' 'MRDELFSGFSETGWDEAPWDAEPRFTADELQILLNPTLSAAEAAERVGCVVRDVLRLRRTA' A
#
# COMPACT_ATOMS: atom_id res chain seq x y z
N MET A 1 -41.61 22.23 -13.57
CA MET A 1 -40.69 21.32 -12.87
C MET A 1 -39.73 20.78 -13.93
N ARG A 2 -38.63 21.52 -14.18
CA ARG A 2 -37.63 21.15 -15.19
C ARG A 2 -36.54 20.36 -14.49
N ASP A 3 -36.16 19.29 -15.15
CA ASP A 3 -35.08 18.37 -14.83
C ASP A 3 -33.74 19.13 -14.84
N GLU A 4 -33.19 19.41 -13.66
CA GLU A 4 -31.83 19.93 -13.49
C GLU A 4 -30.97 18.90 -12.74
N LEU A 5 -31.01 17.65 -13.21
CA LEU A 5 -30.30 16.52 -12.59
C LEU A 5 -28.84 16.36 -13.02
N PHE A 6 -28.28 17.28 -13.80
CA PHE A 6 -26.88 17.20 -14.22
C PHE A 6 -26.16 18.52 -13.96
N SER A 7 -25.72 18.69 -12.72
CA SER A 7 -24.80 19.74 -12.31
C SER A 7 -23.44 19.11 -11.97
N GLY A 8 -22.49 19.26 -12.90
CA GLY A 8 -21.06 19.17 -12.61
C GLY A 8 -20.48 17.76 -12.53
N PHE A 9 -19.92 17.28 -13.64
CA PHE A 9 -18.76 16.40 -13.56
C PHE A 9 -17.64 17.21 -12.91
N SER A 10 -17.38 17.00 -11.62
CA SER A 10 -16.20 17.54 -10.97
C SER A 10 -14.96 16.92 -11.61
N GLU A 11 -14.20 17.72 -12.35
CA GLU A 11 -12.92 17.38 -13.02
C GLU A 11 -11.77 17.16 -12.01
N THR A 12 -12.03 16.62 -10.83
CA THR A 12 -11.02 16.45 -9.77
C THR A 12 -11.27 15.15 -9.03
N GLY A 13 -10.51 14.09 -9.32
CA GLY A 13 -10.59 12.89 -8.47
C GLY A 13 -9.99 11.59 -8.98
N TRP A 14 -9.30 11.57 -10.12
CA TRP A 14 -8.67 10.35 -10.67
C TRP A 14 -7.17 10.50 -10.94
N ASP A 15 -6.54 11.59 -10.50
CA ASP A 15 -5.10 11.81 -10.75
C ASP A 15 -4.20 10.88 -9.93
N GLU A 16 -4.65 10.42 -8.76
CA GLU A 16 -3.86 9.52 -7.93
C GLU A 16 -4.76 8.40 -7.38
N ALA A 17 -4.61 7.24 -7.99
CA ALA A 17 -5.20 6.02 -7.46
C ALA A 17 -4.53 5.69 -6.12
N PRO A 18 -5.28 5.51 -5.02
CA PRO A 18 -4.71 5.13 -3.72
C PRO A 18 -3.96 3.79 -3.74
N TRP A 19 -4.17 2.97 -4.77
CA TRP A 19 -3.49 1.69 -5.01
C TRP A 19 -2.25 1.80 -5.91
N ASP A 20 -1.93 2.98 -6.44
CA ASP A 20 -0.70 3.26 -7.20
C ASP A 20 0.47 3.67 -6.29
N ALA A 21 0.19 4.05 -5.04
CA ALA A 21 1.22 4.38 -4.08
C ALA A 21 2.05 3.14 -3.73
N GLU A 22 3.37 3.20 -3.98
CA GLU A 22 4.28 2.18 -3.48
C GLU A 22 4.17 2.11 -1.94
N PRO A 23 4.06 0.90 -1.36
CA PRO A 23 3.95 0.75 0.08
C PRO A 23 5.20 1.32 0.76
N ARG A 24 5.02 2.45 1.45
CA ARG A 24 6.08 3.12 2.20
C ARG A 24 6.16 2.51 3.59
N PHE A 25 7.16 1.67 3.81
CA PHE A 25 7.47 1.12 5.13
C PHE A 25 8.27 2.14 5.95
N THR A 26 7.90 2.28 7.21
CA THR A 26 8.68 2.99 8.22
C THR A 26 9.91 2.20 8.62
N ALA A 27 10.88 2.85 9.29
CA ALA A 27 12.09 2.19 9.75
C ALA A 27 11.82 1.05 10.76
N ASP A 28 10.77 1.17 11.57
CA ASP A 28 10.36 0.14 12.53
C ASP A 28 9.77 -1.08 11.81
N GLU A 29 8.87 -0.85 10.86
CA GLU A 29 8.30 -1.90 10.02
C GLU A 29 9.39 -2.61 9.22
N LEU A 30 10.37 -1.89 8.67
CA LEU A 30 11.51 -2.50 7.97
C LEU A 30 12.32 -3.43 8.88
N GLN A 31 12.48 -3.12 10.17
CA GLN A 31 13.15 -4.04 11.10
C GLN A 31 12.36 -5.34 11.27
N ILE A 32 11.03 -5.26 11.32
CA ILE A 32 10.16 -6.44 11.39
C ILE A 32 10.24 -7.25 10.09
N LEU A 33 10.19 -6.59 8.93
CA LEU A 33 10.24 -7.23 7.61
C LEU A 33 11.58 -7.93 7.33
N LEU A 34 12.68 -7.30 7.73
CA LEU A 34 14.04 -7.82 7.54
C LEU A 34 14.47 -8.78 8.65
N ASN A 35 13.65 -9.02 9.67
CA ASN A 35 13.98 -9.93 10.76
C ASN A 35 14.04 -11.40 10.26
N PRO A 36 15.22 -12.06 10.26
CA PRO A 36 15.35 -13.44 9.79
C PRO A 36 14.74 -14.46 10.75
N THR A 37 14.43 -14.09 12.00
CA THR A 37 13.77 -15.00 12.95
C THR A 37 12.28 -15.15 12.70
N LEU A 38 11.68 -14.23 11.93
CA LEU A 38 10.29 -14.29 11.50
C LEU A 38 10.18 -14.84 10.08
N SER A 39 9.18 -15.69 9.86
CA SER A 39 8.81 -16.08 8.50
C SER A 39 8.32 -14.86 7.72
N ALA A 40 8.47 -14.89 6.39
CA ALA A 40 8.03 -13.77 5.55
C ALA A 40 6.51 -13.52 5.68
N ALA A 41 5.72 -14.57 5.96
CA ALA A 41 4.29 -14.47 6.21
C ALA A 41 3.98 -13.76 7.54
N GLU A 42 4.64 -14.14 8.63
CA GLU A 42 4.44 -13.50 9.94
C GLU A 42 4.89 -12.03 9.96
N ALA A 43 5.98 -11.73 9.27
CA ALA A 43 6.46 -10.36 9.14
C ALA A 43 5.48 -9.50 8.33
N ALA A 44 4.95 -10.06 7.23
CA ALA A 44 3.93 -9.40 6.41
C ALA A 44 2.63 -9.15 7.18
N GLU A 45 2.18 -10.13 7.97
CA GLU A 45 0.94 -10.01 8.75
C GLU A 45 1.08 -8.92 9.83
N ARG A 46 2.23 -8.85 10.51
CA ARG A 46 2.50 -7.83 11.53
C ARG A 46 2.51 -6.40 10.99
N VAL A 47 2.99 -6.22 9.76
CA VAL A 47 3.07 -4.92 9.10
C VAL A 47 1.81 -4.61 8.28
N GLY A 48 0.97 -5.61 8.02
CA GLY A 48 -0.21 -5.46 7.17
C GLY A 48 0.12 -5.32 5.68
N CYS A 49 1.22 -5.95 5.24
CA CYS A 49 1.65 -5.91 3.83
C CYS A 49 1.59 -7.27 3.16
N VAL A 50 1.89 -7.33 1.85
CA VAL A 50 1.92 -8.59 1.12
C VAL A 50 3.27 -9.30 1.29
N VAL A 51 3.23 -10.62 1.45
CA VAL A 51 4.44 -11.46 1.59
C VAL A 51 5.45 -11.24 0.46
N ARG A 52 4.96 -10.94 -0.75
CA ARG A 52 5.80 -10.63 -1.92
C ARG A 52 6.74 -9.45 -1.65
N ASP A 53 6.28 -8.41 -0.97
CA ASP A 53 7.09 -7.23 -0.69
C ASP A 53 8.17 -7.54 0.34
N VAL A 54 7.87 -8.40 1.32
CA VAL A 54 8.87 -8.89 2.29
C VAL A 54 9.97 -9.68 1.58
N LEU A 55 9.61 -10.59 0.67
CA LEU A 55 10.58 -11.36 -0.11
C LEU A 55 11.40 -10.47 -1.05
N ARG A 56 10.77 -9.44 -1.65
CA ARG A 56 11.46 -8.45 -2.48
C ARG A 56 12.47 -7.67 -1.64
N LEU A 57 12.06 -7.15 -0.48
CA LEU A 57 12.91 -6.40 0.45
C LEU A 57 14.11 -7.23 0.92
N ARG A 58 13.88 -8.49 1.33
CA ARG A 58 14.96 -9.40 1.77
C ARG A 58 15.94 -9.79 0.66
N ARG A 59 15.52 -9.70 -0.62
CA ARG A 59 16.40 -9.93 -1.77
C ARG A 59 17.27 -8.72 -2.10
N THR A 60 16.76 -7.51 -1.83
CA THR A 60 17.42 -6.25 -2.16
C THR A 60 18.24 -5.66 -1.01
N ALA A 61 18.02 -6.12 0.22
CA ALA A 61 18.82 -5.81 1.40
C ALA A 61 20.12 -6.63 1.41
#